data_AF-A0A841JWE1-F1
#
_entry.id   AF-A0A841JWE1-F1
#
_cell.length_a   1.000
_cell.length_b   1.000
_cell.length_c   1.000
_cell.angle_alpha   90.00
_cell.angle_beta   90.00
_cell.angle_gamma   90.00
#
_symmetry.space_group_name_H-M   'P 1'
#
loop_
_entity.id
_entity.type
_entity.pdbx_description
1 polymer ?
#
loop_
_entity_poly.entity_id
_entity_poly.type
_entity_poly.pdbx_seq_one_letter_code
_entity_poly.pdbx_strand_id
1 'polypeptide(L)'
;MMAFRLRMSGQRCAPACLLAVVIQFLVCNRAFAAPADAAPDPNAACASCHRAIYERYRRTPMANASGPAADRLTSVDGFTPADFVHQASGIHYRVYEDAGRVFLSYDRDASTPGGALHGQQQLLYFLGSGRRGRTYLFEQQGYWFELPINWYAKKGIWDMTPNYLSARQMPLTLPVDVSCLRCHASSLQPSLPDARNHFAAQPFLAGGITCTACHGEASAHIAAKGHAPILNPASFEPIRRDSVCLNCHLEGKVIVVRQGKSLGAFKPGDSIFDYALFFVRAQESGSGGRATSQWEALQQSACKRASGDKLTCTTCHDPHSSPAPEERVQFYRKSCLGCHSQPTYATQHHPEQQDCSSCHMPRSSTTDIAHEQVTDHRIQLPAVAVAAAPRSDALVALHEAKVSDRDMGLAYAQLATHGDEQAARRAYKLLLSAEQAEPGETDHELHTELGFLEQLMGQTAAAQTEYQAALKADSFDAVAEGNLALIDARNHDLPSALRLWQSAFAHDPTQLAAGENLAEVECGLGQREAALATLDRVLLFSPDDQRARLLQSAIRSGVKPCAAH
;
A
#
# COMPACT_ATOMS: atom_id res chain seq x y z
N MET A 1 29.56 -58.70 29.35
CA MET A 1 30.39 -59.88 28.98
C MET A 1 31.22 -59.53 27.75
N MET A 2 32.33 -60.25 27.53
CA MET A 2 33.23 -60.18 26.36
C MET A 2 32.47 -59.99 25.02
N ALA A 3 32.90 -59.21 24.02
CA ALA A 3 34.20 -58.64 23.64
C ALA A 3 35.30 -59.65 23.28
N PHE A 4 35.53 -59.90 21.98
CA PHE A 4 36.87 -60.06 21.40
C PHE A 4 36.86 -59.75 19.88
N ARG A 5 38.00 -59.30 19.34
CA ARG A 5 38.25 -58.94 17.92
C ARG A 5 39.33 -59.87 17.30
N LEU A 6 39.77 -59.56 16.06
CA LEU A 6 40.88 -60.16 15.26
C LEU A 6 40.47 -61.44 14.48
N ARG A 7 41.09 -61.85 13.36
CA ARG A 7 42.29 -61.47 12.55
C ARG A 7 41.87 -61.17 11.09
N MET A 8 42.64 -60.73 10.07
CA MET A 8 44.03 -60.25 9.76
C MET A 8 43.88 -59.37 8.47
N SER A 9 44.68 -58.40 8.00
CA SER A 9 46.12 -58.02 7.95
C SER A 9 46.77 -58.18 6.55
N GLY A 10 47.28 -57.08 5.97
CA GLY A 10 48.11 -57.01 4.74
C GLY A 10 48.24 -55.53 4.32
N GLN A 11 49.38 -54.86 4.55
CA GLN A 11 50.53 -54.71 3.62
C GLN A 11 50.19 -53.99 2.30
N ARG A 12 50.91 -52.94 1.86
CA ARG A 12 51.93 -52.07 2.49
C ARG A 12 52.17 -50.82 1.62
N CYS A 13 52.80 -49.78 2.18
CA CYS A 13 53.46 -48.64 1.49
C CYS A 13 52.60 -47.52 0.83
N ALA A 14 52.75 -46.30 1.40
CA ALA A 14 52.70 -44.93 0.84
C ALA A 14 51.92 -44.59 -0.45
N PRO A 15 51.23 -43.44 -0.42
CA PRO A 15 51.57 -42.36 -1.38
C PRO A 15 51.82 -40.99 -0.71
N ALA A 16 52.21 -40.02 -1.53
CA ALA A 16 52.70 -38.69 -1.15
C ALA A 16 51.62 -37.72 -0.59
N CYS A 17 52.08 -36.67 0.08
CA CYS A 17 51.25 -35.51 0.42
C CYS A 17 50.76 -34.80 -0.84
N LEU A 18 49.44 -34.62 -0.95
CA LEU A 18 48.79 -33.69 -1.87
C LEU A 18 47.89 -32.77 -1.04
N LEU A 19 48.19 -31.47 -1.03
CA LEU A 19 47.28 -30.46 -0.48
C LEU A 19 46.09 -30.32 -1.43
N ALA A 20 44.96 -30.92 -1.07
CA ALA A 20 43.69 -30.63 -1.72
C ALA A 20 43.18 -29.25 -1.24
N VAL A 21 43.45 -28.21 -2.01
CA VAL A 21 42.82 -26.89 -1.82
C VAL A 21 41.34 -27.03 -2.17
N VAL A 22 40.49 -27.17 -1.16
CA VAL A 22 39.04 -27.16 -1.32
C VAL A 22 38.61 -25.73 -1.61
N ILE A 23 38.42 -25.41 -2.89
CA ILE A 23 37.79 -24.16 -3.32
C ILE A 23 36.32 -24.25 -2.92
N GLN A 24 35.98 -23.67 -1.76
CA GLN A 24 34.60 -23.46 -1.36
C GLN A 24 33.96 -22.42 -2.28
N PHE A 25 33.28 -22.90 -3.33
CA PHE A 25 32.28 -22.11 -4.03
C PHE A 25 31.18 -21.75 -3.04
N LEU A 26 31.25 -20.53 -2.51
CA LEU A 26 30.15 -19.88 -1.78
C LEU A 26 29.02 -19.55 -2.77
N VAL A 27 28.29 -20.59 -3.16
CA VAL A 27 26.93 -20.42 -3.69
C VAL A 27 26.13 -19.77 -2.58
N CYS A 28 25.77 -18.50 -2.78
CA CYS A 28 24.99 -17.74 -1.82
C CYS A 28 23.54 -18.24 -1.86
N ASN A 29 23.30 -19.37 -1.18
CA ASN A 29 21.97 -19.89 -0.91
C ASN A 29 21.22 -18.88 -0.04
N ARG A 30 20.53 -17.93 -0.68
CA ARG A 30 19.47 -17.15 -0.04
C ARG A 30 18.51 -18.16 0.57
N ALA A 31 18.44 -18.19 1.90
CA ALA A 31 17.52 -19.06 2.61
C ALA A 31 16.10 -18.55 2.37
N PHE A 32 15.42 -19.14 1.40
CA PHE A 32 14.02 -18.86 1.10
C PHE A 32 13.17 -19.01 2.36
N ALA A 33 12.28 -18.05 2.58
CA ALA A 33 11.32 -18.12 3.67
C ALA A 33 10.48 -19.40 3.56
N ALA A 34 10.02 -19.91 4.70
CA ALA A 34 8.96 -20.92 4.69
C ALA A 34 7.76 -20.42 3.86
N PRO A 35 6.97 -21.30 3.22
CA PRO A 35 5.66 -20.88 2.71
C PRO A 35 4.89 -20.20 3.85
N ALA A 36 4.17 -19.12 3.55
CA ALA A 36 3.20 -18.58 4.49
C ALA A 36 2.14 -19.67 4.72
N ASP A 37 2.17 -20.30 5.89
CA ASP A 37 1.24 -21.38 6.22
C ASP A 37 -0.20 -20.93 6.02
N ALA A 38 -1.05 -21.85 5.57
CA ALA A 38 -2.48 -21.62 5.42
C ALA A 38 -3.11 -21.40 6.81
N ALA A 39 -3.09 -20.15 7.27
CA ALA A 39 -3.64 -19.74 8.56
C ALA A 39 -5.09 -20.26 8.70
N PRO A 40 -5.47 -20.83 9.86
CA PRO A 40 -6.83 -21.29 10.08
C PRO A 40 -7.83 -20.17 9.78
N ASP A 41 -8.86 -20.44 8.98
CA ASP A 41 -9.84 -19.43 8.55
C ASP A 41 -10.33 -18.62 9.78
N PRO A 42 -10.03 -17.32 9.86
CA PRO A 42 -10.28 -16.51 11.04
C PRO A 42 -11.77 -16.38 11.37
N ASN A 43 -12.65 -16.73 10.43
CA ASN A 43 -14.10 -16.71 10.57
C ASN A 43 -14.68 -18.08 10.95
N ALA A 44 -13.87 -19.16 10.94
CA ALA A 44 -14.33 -20.53 11.21
C ALA A 44 -14.89 -20.71 12.63
N ALA A 45 -14.41 -19.95 13.61
CA ALA A 45 -14.97 -19.94 14.96
C ALA A 45 -16.47 -19.54 14.96
N CYS A 46 -16.85 -18.59 14.09
CA CYS A 46 -18.23 -18.13 13.92
C CYS A 46 -19.11 -19.16 13.18
N ALA A 47 -18.52 -20.04 12.36
CA ALA A 47 -19.24 -20.98 11.50
C ALA A 47 -20.08 -22.02 12.27
N SER A 48 -19.70 -22.34 13.50
CA SER A 48 -20.41 -23.28 14.38
C SER A 48 -21.83 -22.81 14.73
N CYS A 49 -21.99 -21.53 15.07
CA CYS A 49 -23.27 -20.90 15.41
C CYS A 49 -23.94 -20.23 14.20
N HIS A 50 -23.15 -19.63 13.30
CA HIS A 50 -23.63 -18.76 12.22
C HIS A 50 -23.38 -19.34 10.82
N ARG A 51 -23.38 -20.68 10.67
CA ARG A 51 -23.02 -21.40 9.44
C ARG A 51 -23.58 -20.78 8.15
N ALA A 52 -24.87 -20.46 8.12
CA ALA A 52 -25.53 -19.91 6.93
C ALA A 52 -25.04 -18.50 6.55
N ILE A 53 -24.54 -17.71 7.50
CA ILE A 53 -23.91 -16.41 7.25
C ILE A 53 -22.47 -16.64 6.76
N TYR A 54 -21.70 -17.46 7.48
CA TYR A 54 -20.32 -17.82 7.15
C TYR A 54 -20.16 -18.38 5.71
N GLU A 55 -20.99 -19.35 5.31
CA GLU A 55 -20.91 -19.99 3.99
C GLU A 55 -21.30 -19.05 2.82
N ARG A 56 -21.98 -17.92 3.10
CA ARG A 56 -22.20 -16.83 2.14
C ARG A 56 -21.06 -15.83 2.18
N TYR A 57 -20.65 -15.38 3.38
CA TYR A 57 -19.66 -14.34 3.55
C TYR A 57 -18.29 -14.72 2.97
N ARG A 58 -17.85 -15.97 3.18
CA ARG A 58 -16.59 -16.50 2.62
C ARG A 58 -16.52 -16.52 1.09
N ARG A 59 -17.63 -16.27 0.39
CA ARG A 59 -17.70 -16.14 -1.09
C ARG A 59 -17.69 -14.68 -1.56
N THR A 60 -17.68 -13.72 -0.64
CA THR A 60 -17.68 -12.29 -0.98
C THR A 60 -16.27 -11.84 -1.39
N PRO A 61 -16.15 -10.77 -2.21
CA PRO A 61 -14.85 -10.14 -2.48
C PRO A 61 -14.13 -9.60 -1.23
N MET A 62 -14.86 -9.36 -0.13
CA MET A 62 -14.31 -8.86 1.14
C MET A 62 -13.56 -9.96 1.90
N ALA A 63 -14.19 -11.11 2.12
CA ALA A 63 -13.56 -12.25 2.79
C ALA A 63 -12.33 -12.82 2.05
N ASN A 64 -12.18 -12.48 0.76
CA ASN A 64 -11.10 -12.93 -0.11
C ASN A 64 -10.16 -11.78 -0.53
N ALA A 65 -10.18 -10.64 0.17
CA ALA A 65 -9.45 -9.43 -0.23
C ALA A 65 -7.91 -9.52 -0.07
N SER A 66 -7.41 -10.51 0.64
CA SER A 66 -6.00 -10.93 0.71
C SER A 66 -5.89 -12.38 1.20
N GLY A 67 -4.70 -12.99 1.08
CA GLY A 67 -4.42 -14.35 1.55
C GLY A 67 -2.99 -14.80 1.22
N PRO A 68 -2.56 -16.01 1.64
CA PRO A 68 -1.27 -16.58 1.25
C PRO A 68 -1.14 -16.66 -0.28
N ALA A 69 0.06 -16.37 -0.82
CA ALA A 69 0.25 -16.24 -2.27
C ALA A 69 -0.11 -17.50 -3.08
N ALA A 70 0.10 -18.69 -2.48
CA ALA A 70 -0.22 -19.99 -3.07
C ALA A 70 -1.65 -20.48 -2.75
N ASP A 71 -2.49 -19.67 -2.09
CA ASP A 71 -3.82 -20.14 -1.67
C ASP A 71 -4.77 -20.36 -2.86
N ARG A 72 -5.45 -21.51 -2.82
CA ARG A 72 -6.40 -21.98 -3.83
C ARG A 72 -7.85 -21.96 -3.32
N LEU A 73 -8.08 -21.57 -2.06
CA LEU A 73 -9.42 -21.43 -1.47
C LEU A 73 -10.04 -20.05 -1.72
N THR A 74 -9.21 -18.99 -1.76
CA THR A 74 -9.66 -17.59 -1.85
C THR A 74 -9.73 -17.01 -3.26
N SER A 75 -9.55 -17.81 -4.31
CA SER A 75 -9.73 -17.40 -5.71
C SER A 75 -10.64 -18.36 -6.46
N VAL A 76 -11.69 -17.83 -7.10
CA VAL A 76 -12.64 -18.60 -7.92
C VAL A 76 -11.93 -19.36 -9.05
N ASP A 77 -10.83 -18.79 -9.56
CA ASP A 77 -10.04 -19.31 -10.69
C ASP A 77 -8.64 -19.81 -10.28
N GLY A 78 -8.35 -19.91 -8.98
CA GLY A 78 -7.04 -20.34 -8.45
C GLY A 78 -5.89 -19.31 -8.57
N PHE A 79 -4.65 -19.80 -8.62
CA PHE A 79 -3.45 -18.99 -8.84
C PHE A 79 -3.26 -18.72 -10.34
N THR A 80 -3.04 -17.45 -10.71
CA THR A 80 -2.82 -17.05 -12.11
C THR A 80 -1.33 -16.82 -12.38
N PRO A 81 -0.65 -17.64 -13.19
CA PRO A 81 0.74 -17.41 -13.57
C PRO A 81 0.88 -16.20 -14.51
N ALA A 82 2.11 -15.70 -14.64
CA ALA A 82 2.51 -14.67 -15.62
C ALA A 82 3.69 -15.14 -16.45
N ASP A 83 3.72 -14.75 -17.73
CA ASP A 83 4.90 -14.80 -18.59
C ASP A 83 4.74 -13.68 -19.65
N PHE A 84 5.48 -12.58 -19.53
CA PHE A 84 5.41 -11.45 -20.48
C PHE A 84 6.67 -10.56 -20.47
N VAL A 85 6.95 -9.89 -21.59
CA VAL A 85 8.04 -8.91 -21.70
C VAL A 85 7.49 -7.49 -21.67
N HIS A 86 7.83 -6.73 -20.64
CA HIS A 86 7.46 -5.32 -20.54
C HIS A 86 8.28 -4.48 -21.53
N GLN A 87 7.60 -3.89 -22.52
CA GLN A 87 8.27 -3.29 -23.68
C GLN A 87 9.11 -2.05 -23.35
N ALA A 88 8.76 -1.26 -22.32
CA ALA A 88 9.49 -0.03 -22.00
C ALA A 88 10.80 -0.25 -21.21
N SER A 89 10.89 -1.33 -20.42
CA SER A 89 12.11 -1.71 -19.69
C SER A 89 12.88 -2.88 -20.32
N GLY A 90 12.26 -3.60 -21.27
CA GLY A 90 12.81 -4.80 -21.90
C GLY A 90 12.90 -6.02 -20.97
N ILE A 91 12.22 -5.99 -19.82
CA ILE A 91 12.30 -7.04 -18.79
C ILE A 91 11.26 -8.12 -19.07
N HIS A 92 11.69 -9.37 -19.09
CA HIS A 92 10.85 -10.56 -19.06
C HIS A 92 10.46 -10.85 -17.61
N TYR A 93 9.16 -10.75 -17.30
CA TYR A 93 8.60 -11.10 -16.00
C TYR A 93 7.90 -12.46 -16.08
N ARG A 94 8.15 -13.31 -15.09
CA ARG A 94 7.47 -14.59 -14.92
C ARG A 94 7.00 -14.77 -13.48
N VAL A 95 5.74 -15.13 -13.29
CA VAL A 95 5.15 -15.42 -11.97
C VAL A 95 4.62 -16.85 -11.99
N TYR A 96 5.09 -17.71 -11.08
CA TYR A 96 4.80 -19.15 -11.11
C TYR A 96 4.76 -19.76 -9.71
N GLU A 97 4.10 -20.91 -9.58
CA GLU A 97 4.14 -21.75 -8.38
C GLU A 97 5.19 -22.85 -8.55
N ASP A 98 6.07 -23.01 -7.56
CA ASP A 98 6.96 -24.17 -7.41
C ASP A 98 6.90 -24.72 -5.98
N ALA A 99 6.71 -26.04 -5.86
CA ALA A 99 6.62 -26.77 -4.59
C ALA A 99 5.69 -26.11 -3.53
N GLY A 100 4.55 -25.54 -3.96
CA GLY A 100 3.58 -24.87 -3.07
C GLY A 100 3.98 -23.46 -2.61
N ARG A 101 5.02 -22.86 -3.21
CA ARG A 101 5.41 -21.45 -3.02
C ARG A 101 5.26 -20.71 -4.34
N VAL A 102 4.96 -19.41 -4.30
CA VAL A 102 4.90 -18.57 -5.50
C VAL A 102 6.16 -17.73 -5.62
N PHE A 103 6.65 -17.56 -6.84
CA PHE A 103 7.83 -16.76 -7.15
C PHE A 103 7.55 -15.79 -8.28
N LEU A 104 8.14 -14.60 -8.18
CA LEU A 104 8.48 -13.75 -9.33
C LEU A 104 9.92 -14.11 -9.75
N SER A 105 10.18 -14.25 -11.06
CA SER A 105 11.52 -14.05 -11.62
C SER A 105 11.50 -12.96 -12.70
N TYR A 106 12.59 -12.22 -12.79
CA TYR A 106 12.77 -11.13 -13.74
C TYR A 106 14.11 -11.27 -14.48
N ASP A 107 14.09 -11.07 -15.79
CA ASP A 107 15.26 -11.27 -16.66
C ASP A 107 15.35 -10.16 -17.72
N ARG A 108 16.57 -9.70 -18.03
CA ARG A 108 16.87 -8.83 -19.18
C ARG A 108 18.28 -9.10 -19.71
N ASP A 109 18.40 -9.20 -21.03
CA ASP A 109 19.68 -9.46 -21.71
C ASP A 109 20.66 -8.28 -21.61
N ALA A 110 21.97 -8.57 -21.66
CA ALA A 110 23.03 -7.58 -21.61
C ALA A 110 23.04 -6.59 -22.80
N SER A 111 22.51 -6.99 -23.96
CA SER A 111 22.36 -6.16 -25.15
C SER A 111 21.19 -5.17 -25.10
N THR A 112 20.27 -5.33 -24.16
CA THR A 112 19.10 -4.46 -23.98
C THR A 112 19.49 -3.18 -23.21
N PRO A 113 18.92 -2.00 -23.54
CA PRO A 113 19.10 -0.79 -22.75
C PRO A 113 18.79 -1.00 -21.26
N GLY A 114 19.67 -0.50 -20.38
CA GLY A 114 19.68 -0.82 -18.94
C GLY A 114 20.58 -2.01 -18.56
N GLY A 115 21.05 -2.77 -19.56
CA GLY A 115 21.97 -3.90 -19.38
C GLY A 115 21.36 -5.09 -18.63
N ALA A 116 22.21 -6.07 -18.34
CA ALA A 116 21.79 -7.36 -17.80
C ALA A 116 21.06 -7.22 -16.45
N LEU A 117 19.96 -7.96 -16.30
CA LEU A 117 19.21 -8.10 -15.06
C LEU A 117 18.79 -9.55 -14.92
N HIS A 118 18.95 -10.13 -13.73
CA HIS A 118 18.44 -11.45 -13.39
C HIS A 118 18.13 -11.48 -11.90
N GLY A 119 17.03 -12.11 -11.51
CA GLY A 119 16.74 -12.37 -10.10
C GLY A 119 15.39 -13.04 -9.89
N GLN A 120 15.14 -13.39 -8.63
CA GLN A 120 13.95 -14.11 -8.19
C GLN A 120 13.57 -13.61 -6.79
N GLN A 121 12.27 -13.41 -6.56
CA GLN A 121 11.71 -13.05 -5.26
C GLN A 121 10.56 -14.02 -4.92
N GLN A 122 10.53 -14.52 -3.68
CA GLN A 122 9.41 -15.33 -3.19
C GLN A 122 8.24 -14.43 -2.79
N LEU A 123 7.05 -14.79 -3.25
CA LEU A 123 5.81 -14.08 -2.93
C LEU A 123 5.12 -14.82 -1.78
N LEU A 124 4.74 -14.09 -0.74
CA LEU A 124 4.24 -14.65 0.52
C LEU A 124 2.73 -14.47 0.66
N TYR A 125 2.21 -13.31 0.25
CA TYR A 125 0.78 -13.00 0.24
C TYR A 125 0.34 -12.41 -1.10
N PHE A 126 -0.97 -12.39 -1.32
CA PHE A 126 -1.60 -11.55 -2.34
C PHE A 126 -2.49 -10.49 -1.69
N LEU A 127 -2.66 -9.34 -2.35
CA LEU A 127 -3.75 -8.40 -2.07
C LEU A 127 -4.65 -8.31 -3.32
N GLY A 128 -5.96 -8.18 -3.10
CA GLY A 128 -6.98 -8.15 -4.16
C GLY A 128 -7.62 -9.51 -4.39
N SER A 129 -8.97 -9.52 -4.38
CA SER A 129 -9.81 -10.71 -4.48
C SER A 129 -9.93 -11.31 -5.88
N GLY A 130 -9.04 -10.95 -6.81
CA GLY A 130 -9.05 -11.42 -8.20
C GLY A 130 -10.21 -10.90 -9.05
N ARG A 131 -11.33 -10.44 -8.47
CA ARG A 131 -12.52 -9.98 -9.21
C ARG A 131 -12.32 -8.70 -10.04
N ARG A 132 -11.31 -7.90 -9.68
CA ARG A 132 -10.90 -6.66 -10.38
C ARG A 132 -9.47 -6.82 -10.87
N GLY A 133 -8.58 -7.03 -9.91
CA GLY A 133 -7.21 -7.48 -10.11
C GLY A 133 -6.64 -8.13 -8.85
N ARG A 134 -5.35 -8.48 -8.90
CA ARG A 134 -4.57 -9.02 -7.78
C ARG A 134 -3.11 -8.59 -7.92
N THR A 135 -2.54 -8.15 -6.80
CA THR A 135 -1.11 -7.88 -6.59
C THR A 135 -0.53 -8.89 -5.60
N TYR A 136 0.79 -8.94 -5.47
CA TYR A 136 1.49 -9.86 -4.57
C TYR A 136 2.52 -9.14 -3.71
N LEU A 137 2.72 -9.67 -2.50
CA LEU A 137 3.62 -9.11 -1.50
C LEU A 137 4.84 -10.02 -1.27
N PHE A 138 5.99 -9.40 -1.05
CA PHE A 138 7.21 -10.07 -0.60
C PHE A 138 7.84 -9.35 0.60
N GLU A 139 8.72 -10.06 1.30
CA GLU A 139 9.52 -9.56 2.41
C GLU A 139 10.99 -9.49 2.00
N GLN A 140 11.74 -8.52 2.54
CA GLN A 140 13.19 -8.48 2.46
C GLN A 140 13.80 -7.69 3.63
N GLN A 141 14.51 -8.38 4.53
CA GLN A 141 15.10 -7.83 5.75
C GLN A 141 14.09 -7.21 6.74
N GLY A 142 12.87 -7.78 6.81
CA GLY A 142 11.76 -7.27 7.64
C GLY A 142 10.88 -6.23 6.94
N TYR A 143 11.35 -5.67 5.83
CA TYR A 143 10.61 -4.70 5.01
C TYR A 143 9.68 -5.41 4.03
N TRP A 144 8.45 -4.93 3.92
CA TRP A 144 7.42 -5.52 3.07
C TRP A 144 7.13 -4.67 1.84
N PHE A 145 7.03 -5.33 0.68
CA PHE A 145 6.93 -4.67 -0.62
C PHE A 145 5.86 -5.30 -1.51
N GLU A 146 5.22 -4.47 -2.33
CA GLU A 146 4.30 -4.86 -3.39
C GLU A 146 5.05 -5.10 -4.71
N LEU A 147 4.53 -5.98 -5.58
CA LEU A 147 5.05 -6.12 -6.94
C LEU A 147 4.75 -4.92 -7.84
N PRO A 148 5.66 -4.58 -8.78
CA PRO A 148 5.40 -3.59 -9.82
C PRO A 148 4.53 -4.10 -10.97
N ILE A 149 3.97 -5.31 -10.86
CA ILE A 149 3.16 -5.99 -11.88
C ILE A 149 1.93 -6.62 -11.24
N ASN A 150 0.79 -6.56 -11.92
CA ASN A 150 -0.51 -6.99 -11.41
C ASN A 150 -1.28 -7.83 -12.42
N TRP A 151 -2.11 -8.75 -11.91
CA TRP A 151 -3.16 -9.38 -12.68
C TRP A 151 -4.38 -8.44 -12.80
N TYR A 152 -4.82 -8.16 -14.02
CA TYR A 152 -5.99 -7.33 -14.32
C TYR A 152 -7.12 -8.20 -14.90
N ALA A 153 -7.89 -8.84 -14.03
CA ALA A 153 -8.83 -9.90 -14.38
C ALA A 153 -9.87 -9.51 -15.44
N LYS A 154 -10.34 -8.26 -15.43
CA LYS A 154 -11.29 -7.75 -16.44
C LYS A 154 -10.72 -7.75 -17.87
N LYS A 155 -9.40 -7.60 -18.01
CA LYS A 155 -8.69 -7.71 -19.30
C LYS A 155 -8.20 -9.15 -19.56
N GLY A 156 -7.99 -9.94 -18.51
CA GLY A 156 -7.32 -11.24 -18.60
C GLY A 156 -5.82 -11.13 -18.89
N ILE A 157 -5.14 -10.06 -18.42
CA ILE A 157 -3.70 -9.85 -18.63
C ILE A 157 -2.95 -9.58 -17.32
N TRP A 158 -1.66 -9.88 -17.32
CA TRP A 158 -0.70 -9.21 -16.46
C TRP A 158 -0.17 -7.93 -17.14
N ASP A 159 0.04 -6.88 -16.37
CA ASP A 159 0.62 -5.61 -16.83
C ASP A 159 1.32 -4.89 -15.64
N MET A 160 2.05 -3.80 -15.89
CA MET A 160 2.68 -3.01 -14.83
C MET A 160 1.63 -2.33 -13.91
N THR A 161 2.05 -1.98 -12.69
CA THR A 161 1.34 -1.03 -11.81
C THR A 161 1.16 0.31 -12.54
N PRO A 162 -0.01 1.01 -12.44
CA PRO A 162 -0.40 2.07 -13.38
C PRO A 162 0.61 3.19 -13.61
N ASN A 163 1.27 3.66 -12.54
CA ASN A 163 2.25 4.75 -12.60
C ASN A 163 3.59 4.34 -13.24
N TYR A 164 3.77 3.04 -13.56
CA TYR A 164 5.01 2.46 -14.04
C TYR A 164 4.88 1.79 -15.43
N LEU A 165 3.74 1.98 -16.12
CA LEU A 165 3.49 1.51 -17.51
C LEU A 165 4.51 2.01 -18.56
N SER A 166 5.32 3.01 -18.22
CA SER A 166 6.40 3.55 -19.06
C SER A 166 7.78 3.46 -18.41
N ALA A 167 7.89 2.80 -17.25
CA ALA A 167 9.13 2.70 -16.49
C ALA A 167 10.19 1.91 -17.28
N ARG A 168 11.41 2.45 -17.34
CA ARG A 168 12.57 1.80 -18.00
C ARG A 168 13.40 0.95 -17.03
N GLN A 169 13.16 1.12 -15.74
CA GLN A 169 13.73 0.36 -14.63
C GLN A 169 12.61 -0.41 -13.92
N MET A 170 12.94 -1.52 -13.25
CA MET A 170 12.00 -2.22 -12.37
C MET A 170 11.95 -1.59 -10.97
N PRO A 171 10.80 -1.05 -10.51
CA PRO A 171 10.67 -0.51 -9.16
C PRO A 171 10.23 -1.63 -8.19
N LEU A 172 11.17 -2.22 -7.45
CA LEU A 172 10.86 -3.20 -6.39
C LEU A 172 10.61 -2.57 -5.01
N THR A 173 10.96 -1.31 -4.80
CA THR A 173 10.76 -0.60 -3.52
C THR A 173 9.39 0.06 -3.42
N LEU A 174 8.32 -0.69 -3.73
CA LEU A 174 6.93 -0.23 -3.53
C LEU A 174 6.49 -0.66 -2.11
N PRO A 175 6.43 0.24 -1.11
CA PRO A 175 6.23 -0.15 0.29
C PRO A 175 4.81 -0.63 0.56
N VAL A 176 4.68 -1.72 1.34
CA VAL A 176 3.40 -2.15 1.89
C VAL A 176 3.03 -1.26 3.07
N ASP A 177 2.03 -0.41 2.88
CA ASP A 177 1.57 0.55 3.89
C ASP A 177 0.24 0.13 4.56
N VAL A 178 0.07 0.51 5.82
CA VAL A 178 -1.12 0.25 6.64
C VAL A 178 -2.40 0.85 6.01
N SER A 179 -2.29 1.97 5.30
CA SER A 179 -3.40 2.62 4.59
C SER A 179 -3.97 1.76 3.45
N CYS A 180 -3.16 0.89 2.85
CA CYS A 180 -3.60 -0.14 1.90
C CYS A 180 -4.13 -1.37 2.63
N LEU A 181 -3.41 -1.85 3.64
CA LEU A 181 -3.74 -3.10 4.34
C LEU A 181 -5.11 -3.06 5.04
N ARG A 182 -5.51 -1.91 5.62
CA ARG A 182 -6.84 -1.74 6.25
C ARG A 182 -8.02 -2.00 5.31
N CYS A 183 -7.80 -1.93 4.00
CA CYS A 183 -8.80 -2.17 2.96
C CYS A 183 -8.81 -3.63 2.45
N HIS A 184 -7.77 -4.41 2.77
CA HIS A 184 -7.48 -5.70 2.15
C HIS A 184 -7.30 -6.87 3.13
N ALA A 185 -6.88 -6.61 4.37
CA ALA A 185 -6.54 -7.61 5.38
C ALA A 185 -7.12 -7.24 6.75
N SER A 186 -7.06 -8.19 7.68
CA SER A 186 -7.57 -8.04 9.05
C SER A 186 -6.51 -8.41 10.09
N SER A 187 -6.73 -7.99 11.33
CA SER A 187 -5.76 -8.17 12.43
C SER A 187 -4.36 -7.66 12.02
N LEU A 188 -4.33 -6.43 11.50
CA LEU A 188 -3.10 -5.75 11.08
C LEU A 188 -2.11 -5.71 12.25
N GLN A 189 -0.83 -5.84 11.93
CA GLN A 189 0.25 -5.53 12.88
C GLN A 189 0.66 -4.07 12.67
N PRO A 190 1.07 -3.36 13.73
CA PRO A 190 1.73 -2.07 13.56
C PRO A 190 3.05 -2.27 12.81
N SER A 191 3.44 -1.30 12.01
CA SER A 191 4.85 -1.19 11.59
C SER A 191 5.72 -0.95 12.82
N LEU A 192 7.02 -1.21 12.68
CA LEU A 192 8.00 -0.71 13.64
C LEU A 192 8.09 0.83 13.54
N PRO A 193 8.58 1.52 14.59
CA PRO A 193 8.66 2.99 14.59
C PRO A 193 9.69 3.56 13.60
N ASP A 194 10.51 2.71 12.98
CA ASP A 194 11.66 3.12 12.17
C ASP A 194 11.30 3.24 10.67
N ALA A 195 10.37 2.44 10.14
CA ALA A 195 9.80 2.68 8.81
C ALA A 195 8.38 2.12 8.62
N ARG A 196 7.56 2.83 7.83
CA ARG A 196 6.14 2.53 7.54
C ARG A 196 5.85 1.11 7.02
N ASN A 197 6.83 0.46 6.39
CA ASN A 197 6.72 -0.90 5.85
C ASN A 197 7.68 -1.91 6.51
N HIS A 198 8.35 -1.55 7.61
CA HIS A 198 9.12 -2.49 8.43
C HIS A 198 8.18 -3.13 9.47
N PHE A 199 8.18 -4.45 9.55
CA PHE A 199 7.33 -5.18 10.50
C PHE A 199 8.15 -6.25 11.23
N ALA A 200 7.86 -6.45 12.52
CA ALA A 200 8.53 -7.48 13.34
C ALA A 200 8.25 -8.93 12.87
N ALA A 201 7.27 -9.11 11.98
CA ALA A 201 6.87 -10.37 11.36
C ALA A 201 6.04 -10.06 10.09
N GLN A 202 5.04 -10.89 9.79
CA GLN A 202 3.99 -10.63 8.81
C GLN A 202 3.13 -9.39 9.18
N PRO A 203 2.71 -8.55 8.20
CA PRO A 203 2.05 -7.27 8.48
C PRO A 203 0.55 -7.40 8.82
N PHE A 204 -0.03 -8.58 8.68
CA PHE A 204 -1.39 -8.91 9.11
C PHE A 204 -1.49 -10.37 9.53
N LEU A 205 -2.37 -10.68 10.50
CA LEU A 205 -2.58 -12.04 11.00
C LEU A 205 -3.76 -12.77 10.35
N ALA A 206 -4.62 -12.06 9.60
CA ALA A 206 -5.80 -12.62 8.96
C ALA A 206 -5.96 -12.09 7.52
N GLY A 207 -6.07 -13.01 6.57
CA GLY A 207 -6.37 -12.69 5.17
C GLY A 207 -7.82 -12.21 5.00
N GLY A 208 -8.03 -11.29 4.06
CA GLY A 208 -9.32 -10.66 3.78
C GLY A 208 -9.86 -9.78 4.90
N ILE A 209 -11.08 -9.31 4.71
CA ILE A 209 -11.89 -8.66 5.74
C ILE A 209 -12.61 -9.76 6.53
N THR A 210 -12.48 -9.75 7.86
CA THR A 210 -13.07 -10.76 8.75
C THR A 210 -14.37 -10.30 9.38
N CYS A 211 -15.12 -11.22 10.01
CA CYS A 211 -16.25 -10.86 10.86
C CYS A 211 -15.86 -9.84 11.94
N THR A 212 -14.68 -9.97 12.55
CA THR A 212 -14.19 -9.04 13.59
C THR A 212 -13.84 -7.65 13.06
N ALA A 213 -13.51 -7.50 11.77
CA ALA A 213 -13.31 -6.20 11.13
C ALA A 213 -14.61 -5.36 11.01
N CYS A 214 -15.79 -5.97 11.20
CA CYS A 214 -17.08 -5.25 11.28
C CYS A 214 -17.76 -5.36 12.65
N HIS A 215 -17.52 -6.44 13.40
CA HIS A 215 -18.18 -6.76 14.67
C HIS A 215 -17.28 -6.60 15.91
N GLY A 216 -16.04 -6.16 15.74
CA GLY A 216 -15.07 -5.94 16.82
C GLY A 216 -14.51 -7.23 17.41
N GLU A 217 -14.01 -7.15 18.64
CA GLU A 217 -13.50 -8.28 19.41
C GLU A 217 -14.65 -9.28 19.71
N ALA A 218 -14.39 -10.58 19.53
CA ALA A 218 -15.40 -11.64 19.60
C ALA A 218 -15.08 -12.75 20.62
N SER A 219 -13.91 -12.73 21.29
CA SER A 219 -13.49 -13.78 22.22
C SER A 219 -14.47 -13.98 23.37
N ALA A 220 -14.99 -12.89 23.95
CA ALA A 220 -16.00 -12.94 25.01
C ALA A 220 -17.33 -13.53 24.51
N HIS A 221 -17.77 -13.15 23.30
CA HIS A 221 -18.97 -13.71 22.66
C HIS A 221 -18.84 -15.21 22.38
N ILE A 222 -17.69 -15.64 21.85
CA ILE A 222 -17.39 -17.06 21.56
C ILE A 222 -17.29 -17.88 22.85
N ALA A 223 -16.55 -17.39 23.86
CA ALA A 223 -16.41 -18.07 25.15
C ALA A 223 -17.76 -18.22 25.88
N ALA A 224 -18.61 -17.20 25.81
CA ALA A 224 -19.99 -17.23 26.31
C ALA A 224 -20.97 -18.00 25.42
N LYS A 225 -20.51 -18.69 24.35
CA LYS A 225 -21.35 -19.43 23.39
C LYS A 225 -22.51 -18.59 22.82
N GLY A 226 -22.23 -17.34 22.50
CA GLY A 226 -23.18 -16.37 21.95
C GLY A 226 -23.98 -15.55 22.97
N HIS A 227 -23.87 -15.81 24.28
CA HIS A 227 -24.67 -15.13 25.31
C HIS A 227 -24.13 -13.74 25.72
N ALA A 228 -22.83 -13.51 25.56
CA ALA A 228 -22.26 -12.16 25.73
C ALA A 228 -22.50 -11.33 24.45
N PRO A 229 -22.70 -10.00 24.56
CA PRO A 229 -22.92 -9.16 23.39
C PRO A 229 -21.70 -9.12 22.46
N ILE A 230 -21.95 -8.86 21.19
CA ILE A 230 -20.96 -8.52 20.16
C ILE A 230 -21.45 -7.23 19.46
N LEU A 231 -20.55 -6.46 18.84
CA LEU A 231 -20.96 -5.20 18.23
C LEU A 231 -21.87 -5.43 17.03
N ASN A 232 -22.91 -4.59 16.91
CA ASN A 232 -23.80 -4.57 15.76
C ASN A 232 -23.75 -3.17 15.14
N PRO A 233 -23.17 -3.00 13.92
CA PRO A 233 -23.13 -1.71 13.26
C PRO A 233 -24.50 -1.02 13.12
N ALA A 234 -25.59 -1.80 13.01
CA ALA A 234 -26.94 -1.25 12.90
C ALA A 234 -27.48 -0.55 14.17
N SER A 235 -26.80 -0.69 15.32
CA SER A 235 -27.12 0.01 16.57
C SER A 235 -26.16 1.15 16.93
N PHE A 236 -25.25 1.53 16.02
CA PHE A 236 -24.38 2.69 16.21
C PHE A 236 -25.03 4.00 15.71
N GLU A 237 -24.58 5.12 16.28
CA GLU A 237 -24.83 6.46 15.72
C GLU A 237 -24.40 6.53 14.24
N PRO A 238 -25.09 7.30 13.37
CA PRO A 238 -24.95 7.21 11.92
C PRO A 238 -23.51 7.25 11.40
N ILE A 239 -22.69 8.18 11.90
CA ILE A 239 -21.30 8.32 11.46
C ILE A 239 -20.42 7.14 11.92
N ARG A 240 -20.70 6.54 13.09
CA ARG A 240 -19.99 5.37 13.64
C ARG A 240 -20.42 4.07 12.96
N ARG A 241 -21.70 3.94 12.61
CA ARG A 241 -22.24 2.89 11.72
C ARG A 241 -21.57 2.95 10.35
N ASP A 242 -21.62 4.10 9.70
CA ASP A 242 -21.15 4.23 8.32
C ASP A 242 -19.61 4.13 8.28
N SER A 243 -18.89 4.57 9.32
CA SER A 243 -17.42 4.41 9.44
C SER A 243 -16.90 2.98 9.31
N VAL A 244 -17.68 1.96 9.67
CA VAL A 244 -17.32 0.55 9.43
C VAL A 244 -17.15 0.25 7.92
N CYS A 245 -17.90 0.95 7.06
CA CYS A 245 -17.70 0.92 5.61
C CYS A 245 -16.62 1.92 5.16
N LEU A 246 -16.61 3.13 5.72
CA LEU A 246 -15.69 4.21 5.32
C LEU A 246 -14.21 3.95 5.70
N ASN A 247 -13.90 2.97 6.54
CA ASN A 247 -12.52 2.52 6.71
C ASN A 247 -11.88 2.05 5.38
N CYS A 248 -12.70 1.57 4.43
CA CYS A 248 -12.26 1.05 3.13
C CYS A 248 -12.91 1.77 1.93
N HIS A 249 -14.16 2.21 2.06
CA HIS A 249 -14.97 2.87 1.01
C HIS A 249 -15.03 4.41 1.19
N LEU A 250 -13.89 4.99 1.55
CA LEU A 250 -13.65 6.42 1.59
C LEU A 250 -12.19 6.70 1.23
N GLU A 251 -11.98 7.45 0.16
CA GLU A 251 -10.65 7.76 -0.37
C GLU A 251 -10.31 9.23 -0.17
N GLY A 252 -11.21 10.14 -0.57
CA GLY A 252 -10.85 11.55 -0.77
C GLY A 252 -9.82 11.74 -1.88
N LYS A 253 -9.51 12.99 -2.23
CA LYS A 253 -8.36 13.35 -3.09
C LYS A 253 -7.05 13.37 -2.30
N VAL A 254 -7.13 13.59 -0.99
CA VAL A 254 -6.02 13.69 -0.03
C VAL A 254 -6.52 13.17 1.33
N ILE A 255 -5.66 12.43 2.05
CA ILE A 255 -5.92 11.95 3.41
C ILE A 255 -4.83 12.53 4.32
N VAL A 256 -5.21 13.16 5.43
CA VAL A 256 -4.29 13.57 6.49
C VAL A 256 -4.64 12.82 7.75
N VAL A 257 -3.70 12.03 8.26
CA VAL A 257 -3.85 11.38 9.57
C VAL A 257 -3.75 12.47 10.65
N ARG A 258 -4.60 12.39 11.67
CA ARG A 258 -4.53 13.36 12.78
C ARG A 258 -3.28 13.07 13.62
N GLN A 259 -2.62 14.13 14.11
CA GLN A 259 -1.44 14.02 14.96
C GLN A 259 -1.65 13.00 16.10
N GLY A 260 -0.70 12.07 16.26
CA GLY A 260 -0.78 11.00 17.27
C GLY A 260 -1.86 9.94 17.03
N LYS A 261 -2.41 9.82 15.82
CA LYS A 261 -3.31 8.73 15.38
C LYS A 261 -2.64 7.83 14.35
N SER A 262 -3.24 6.67 14.12
CA SER A 262 -2.92 5.79 12.99
C SER A 262 -4.21 5.17 12.46
N LEU A 263 -4.36 5.10 11.14
CA LEU A 263 -5.51 4.45 10.50
C LEU A 263 -5.59 2.94 10.81
N GLY A 264 -4.45 2.30 11.12
CA GLY A 264 -4.43 0.90 11.57
C GLY A 264 -5.02 0.68 12.98
N ALA A 265 -5.25 1.75 13.75
CA ALA A 265 -5.82 1.69 15.09
C ALA A 265 -7.35 1.92 15.13
N PHE A 266 -8.01 2.07 13.97
CA PHE A 266 -9.47 2.15 13.85
C PHE A 266 -10.16 0.88 14.38
N LYS A 267 -11.31 1.04 15.04
CA LYS A 267 -12.13 -0.07 15.55
C LYS A 267 -13.60 0.14 15.17
N PRO A 268 -14.35 -0.93 14.85
CA PRO A 268 -15.79 -0.83 14.62
C PRO A 268 -16.50 -0.19 15.83
N GLY A 269 -17.28 0.85 15.57
CA GLY A 269 -17.92 1.67 16.61
C GLY A 269 -17.27 3.03 16.82
N ASP A 270 -16.05 3.26 16.30
CA ASP A 270 -15.43 4.58 16.23
C ASP A 270 -15.83 5.36 14.97
N SER A 271 -15.59 6.68 14.97
CA SER A 271 -15.68 7.48 13.75
C SER A 271 -14.33 7.45 13.05
N ILE A 272 -14.28 7.17 11.74
CA ILE A 272 -13.03 7.22 10.98
C ILE A 272 -12.42 8.64 10.98
N PHE A 273 -13.27 9.66 11.18
CA PHE A 273 -12.90 11.07 11.30
C PHE A 273 -12.23 11.43 12.65
N ASP A 274 -12.25 10.51 13.63
CA ASP A 274 -11.46 10.60 14.88
C ASP A 274 -9.97 10.23 14.64
N TYR A 275 -9.66 9.64 13.48
CA TYR A 275 -8.32 9.15 13.10
C TYR A 275 -7.70 9.92 11.93
N ALA A 276 -8.48 10.26 10.90
CA ALA A 276 -7.99 11.00 9.74
C ALA A 276 -9.03 11.95 9.15
N LEU A 277 -8.57 12.97 8.44
CA LEU A 277 -9.37 13.86 7.62
C LEU A 277 -9.22 13.49 6.15
N PHE A 278 -10.36 13.44 5.45
CA PHE A 278 -10.44 13.10 4.04
C PHE A 278 -10.90 14.34 3.28
N PHE A 279 -10.09 14.85 2.36
CA PHE A 279 -10.34 16.08 1.64
C PHE A 279 -10.72 15.81 0.18
N VAL A 280 -11.65 16.57 -0.37
CA VAL A 280 -11.96 16.60 -1.81
C VAL A 280 -11.79 18.01 -2.36
N ARG A 281 -11.70 18.15 -3.68
CA ARG A 281 -11.74 19.47 -4.32
C ARG A 281 -13.13 20.10 -4.14
N ALA A 282 -13.19 21.40 -3.88
CA ALA A 282 -14.44 22.13 -3.81
C ALA A 282 -15.18 22.02 -5.17
N GLN A 283 -16.48 21.74 -5.12
CA GLN A 283 -17.31 21.46 -6.30
C GLN A 283 -16.93 20.18 -7.09
N GLU A 284 -16.10 19.29 -6.54
CA GLU A 284 -15.87 17.96 -7.10
C GLU A 284 -17.18 17.16 -7.21
N SER A 285 -17.36 16.41 -8.30
CA SER A 285 -18.61 15.72 -8.58
C SER A 285 -18.45 14.20 -8.71
N GLY A 286 -19.43 13.46 -8.17
CA GLY A 286 -19.37 12.00 -8.08
C GLY A 286 -18.19 11.52 -7.23
N SER A 287 -17.50 10.46 -7.67
CA SER A 287 -16.28 9.94 -7.04
C SER A 287 -15.01 10.72 -7.40
N GLY A 288 -15.11 11.82 -8.17
CA GLY A 288 -13.96 12.53 -8.74
C GLY A 288 -13.20 11.78 -9.84
N GLY A 289 -13.51 10.49 -10.07
CA GLY A 289 -12.74 9.55 -10.90
C GLY A 289 -12.10 8.39 -10.11
N ARG A 290 -12.22 8.39 -8.78
CA ARG A 290 -11.56 7.45 -7.86
C ARG A 290 -12.29 6.13 -7.63
N ALA A 291 -11.55 5.13 -7.13
CA ALA A 291 -11.91 3.72 -7.07
C ALA A 291 -12.72 3.32 -5.82
N THR A 292 -12.43 3.88 -4.64
CA THR A 292 -13.17 3.60 -3.39
C THR A 292 -14.03 4.75 -2.87
N SER A 293 -14.07 5.86 -3.62
CA SER A 293 -14.94 7.03 -3.35
C SER A 293 -16.45 6.82 -3.64
N GLN A 294 -17.03 5.72 -3.15
CA GLN A 294 -18.47 5.49 -3.25
C GLN A 294 -19.28 6.42 -2.33
N TRP A 295 -18.75 6.77 -1.16
CA TRP A 295 -19.44 7.61 -0.17
C TRP A 295 -19.60 9.05 -0.65
N GLU A 296 -18.55 9.65 -1.21
CA GLU A 296 -18.57 11.02 -1.73
C GLU A 296 -19.64 11.18 -2.83
N ALA A 297 -19.73 10.20 -3.73
CA ALA A 297 -20.78 10.16 -4.73
C ALA A 297 -22.17 9.99 -4.11
N LEU A 298 -22.33 9.08 -3.13
CA LEU A 298 -23.61 8.86 -2.43
C LEU A 298 -24.11 10.10 -1.69
N GLN A 299 -23.23 10.84 -1.01
CA GLN A 299 -23.56 12.11 -0.34
C GLN A 299 -24.07 13.17 -1.33
N GLN A 300 -23.65 13.09 -2.61
CA GLN A 300 -24.14 13.95 -3.69
C GLN A 300 -25.44 13.45 -4.36
N SER A 301 -25.97 12.29 -3.99
CA SER A 301 -27.22 11.78 -4.54
C SER A 301 -28.45 12.55 -4.04
N ALA A 302 -29.51 12.57 -4.85
CA ALA A 302 -30.80 13.08 -4.40
C ALA A 302 -31.38 12.19 -3.28
N CYS A 303 -31.16 10.87 -3.36
CA CYS A 303 -31.62 9.88 -2.40
C CYS A 303 -31.07 10.14 -0.99
N LYS A 304 -29.74 10.36 -0.86
CA LYS A 304 -29.08 10.60 0.44
C LYS A 304 -29.46 11.97 1.01
N ARG A 305 -29.54 13.03 0.19
CA ARG A 305 -30.04 14.33 0.64
C ARG A 305 -31.49 14.29 1.14
N ALA A 306 -32.36 13.52 0.51
CA ALA A 306 -33.76 13.40 0.91
C ALA A 306 -33.98 12.48 2.14
N SER A 307 -33.12 11.47 2.31
CA SER A 307 -33.28 10.43 3.35
C SER A 307 -32.40 10.65 4.59
N GLY A 308 -31.36 11.48 4.47
CA GLY A 308 -30.35 11.69 5.52
C GLY A 308 -29.72 10.37 5.99
N ASP A 309 -29.61 10.21 7.30
CA ASP A 309 -28.98 9.06 7.94
C ASP A 309 -29.78 7.75 7.89
N LYS A 310 -31.00 7.79 7.32
CA LYS A 310 -31.82 6.60 7.06
C LYS A 310 -31.39 5.85 5.79
N LEU A 311 -30.69 6.51 4.86
CA LEU A 311 -30.08 5.85 3.70
C LEU A 311 -28.63 5.48 4.03
N THR A 312 -28.33 4.20 3.94
CA THR A 312 -27.07 3.57 4.34
C THR A 312 -26.52 2.69 3.22
N CYS A 313 -25.24 2.31 3.29
CA CYS A 313 -24.68 1.27 2.42
C CYS A 313 -25.52 -0.02 2.48
N THR A 314 -25.95 -0.39 3.70
CA THR A 314 -26.76 -1.59 4.00
C THR A 314 -28.23 -1.48 3.58
N THR A 315 -28.69 -0.34 3.05
CA THR A 315 -30.01 -0.21 2.42
C THR A 315 -30.03 -0.84 1.03
N CYS A 316 -28.87 -0.89 0.36
CA CYS A 316 -28.70 -1.42 -1.00
C CYS A 316 -27.84 -2.68 -1.07
N HIS A 317 -27.02 -2.98 -0.06
CA HIS A 317 -26.09 -4.12 -0.05
C HIS A 317 -26.25 -4.98 1.21
N ASP A 318 -26.22 -6.31 1.07
CA ASP A 318 -25.96 -7.21 2.21
C ASP A 318 -24.45 -7.38 2.38
N PRO A 319 -23.84 -6.97 3.51
CA PRO A 319 -22.41 -7.17 3.73
C PRO A 319 -22.04 -8.66 3.90
N HIS A 320 -23.00 -9.56 4.15
CA HIS A 320 -22.77 -10.98 4.35
C HIS A 320 -22.85 -11.83 3.08
N SER A 321 -23.13 -11.24 1.92
CA SER A 321 -23.25 -11.98 0.66
C SER A 321 -22.94 -11.12 -0.56
N SER A 322 -23.15 -11.68 -1.74
CA SER A 322 -23.18 -10.96 -3.00
C SER A 322 -24.19 -11.66 -3.89
N PRO A 323 -25.12 -10.95 -4.57
CA PRO A 323 -26.11 -11.58 -5.42
C PRO A 323 -25.43 -12.30 -6.59
N ALA A 324 -25.97 -13.46 -7.00
CA ALA A 324 -25.48 -14.15 -8.18
C ALA A 324 -25.67 -13.28 -9.44
N PRO A 325 -24.87 -13.46 -10.52
CA PRO A 325 -24.95 -12.63 -11.72
C PRO A 325 -26.38 -12.51 -12.30
N GLU A 326 -27.11 -13.62 -12.28
CA GLU A 326 -28.50 -13.81 -12.68
C GLU A 326 -29.52 -13.17 -11.72
N GLU A 327 -29.25 -13.13 -10.42
CA GLU A 327 -30.11 -12.48 -9.42
C GLU A 327 -29.88 -10.96 -9.35
N ARG A 328 -28.67 -10.51 -9.73
CA ARG A 328 -28.15 -9.14 -9.57
C ARG A 328 -29.15 -8.05 -9.93
N VAL A 329 -29.84 -8.20 -11.07
CA VAL A 329 -30.79 -7.21 -11.58
C VAL A 329 -31.98 -7.05 -10.65
N GLN A 330 -32.61 -8.17 -10.24
CA GLN A 330 -33.79 -8.14 -9.37
C GLN A 330 -33.44 -7.73 -7.94
N PHE A 331 -32.25 -8.13 -7.45
CA PHE A 331 -31.74 -7.72 -6.14
C PHE A 331 -31.66 -6.19 -6.02
N TYR A 332 -30.93 -5.53 -6.93
CA TYR A 332 -30.78 -4.07 -6.87
C TYR A 332 -32.04 -3.31 -7.31
N ARG A 333 -32.85 -3.85 -8.25
CA ARG A 333 -34.17 -3.28 -8.59
C ARG A 333 -35.07 -3.21 -7.35
N LYS A 334 -35.06 -4.24 -6.50
CA LYS A 334 -35.82 -4.25 -5.24
C LYS A 334 -35.41 -3.12 -4.29
N SER A 335 -34.10 -2.83 -4.17
CA SER A 335 -33.61 -1.69 -3.37
C SER A 335 -34.12 -0.35 -3.91
N CYS A 336 -34.08 -0.12 -5.22
CA CYS A 336 -34.65 1.09 -5.83
C CYS A 336 -36.16 1.21 -5.57
N LEU A 337 -36.92 0.13 -5.80
CA LEU A 337 -38.38 0.10 -5.62
C LEU A 337 -38.83 0.19 -4.15
N GLY A 338 -37.93 -0.02 -3.18
CA GLY A 338 -38.20 0.22 -1.76
C GLY A 338 -38.59 1.67 -1.45
N CYS A 339 -38.03 2.64 -2.18
CA CYS A 339 -38.43 4.05 -2.13
C CYS A 339 -39.27 4.46 -3.35
N HIS A 340 -38.99 3.92 -4.53
CA HIS A 340 -39.72 4.19 -5.77
C HIS A 340 -40.97 3.28 -5.93
N SER A 341 -41.75 3.17 -4.86
CA SER A 341 -42.82 2.17 -4.70
C SER A 341 -44.16 2.51 -5.38
N GLN A 342 -44.26 3.66 -6.05
CA GLN A 342 -45.49 4.08 -6.75
C GLN A 342 -45.85 3.08 -7.88
N PRO A 343 -47.01 2.41 -7.86
CA PRO A 343 -47.27 1.25 -8.72
C PRO A 343 -47.16 1.53 -10.23
N THR A 344 -47.58 2.71 -10.68
CA THR A 344 -47.44 3.14 -12.08
C THR A 344 -45.96 3.32 -12.46
N TYR A 345 -45.17 4.02 -11.65
CA TYR A 345 -43.74 4.16 -11.89
C TYR A 345 -43.02 2.80 -11.89
N ALA A 346 -43.28 1.95 -10.89
CA ALA A 346 -42.65 0.65 -10.74
C ALA A 346 -42.89 -0.34 -11.91
N THR A 347 -43.97 -0.13 -12.68
CA THR A 347 -44.39 -0.98 -13.80
C THR A 347 -44.24 -0.36 -15.18
N GLN A 348 -44.30 0.98 -15.31
CA GLN A 348 -44.29 1.70 -16.59
C GLN A 348 -42.99 2.46 -16.85
N HIS A 349 -42.12 2.66 -15.86
CA HIS A 349 -40.82 3.28 -16.09
C HIS A 349 -39.84 2.26 -16.69
N HIS A 350 -39.73 2.29 -18.02
CA HIS A 350 -38.90 1.40 -18.84
C HIS A 350 -39.15 -0.10 -18.58
N PRO A 351 -40.35 -0.64 -18.87
CA PRO A 351 -40.65 -2.07 -18.72
C PRO A 351 -39.70 -2.99 -19.51
N GLU A 352 -39.09 -2.47 -20.59
CA GLU A 352 -38.07 -3.13 -21.40
C GLU A 352 -36.68 -3.23 -20.75
N GLN A 353 -36.39 -2.43 -19.71
CA GLN A 353 -35.11 -2.43 -19.00
C GLN A 353 -35.32 -2.48 -17.48
N GLN A 354 -35.13 -3.68 -16.91
CA GLN A 354 -35.35 -3.87 -15.48
C GLN A 354 -34.16 -3.50 -14.59
N ASP A 355 -32.94 -3.40 -15.12
CA ASP A 355 -31.75 -2.98 -14.37
C ASP A 355 -31.67 -1.45 -14.23
N CYS A 356 -32.28 -0.90 -13.18
CA CYS A 356 -32.23 0.52 -12.87
C CYS A 356 -30.79 1.07 -12.78
N SER A 357 -29.81 0.23 -12.41
CA SER A 357 -28.40 0.66 -12.29
C SER A 357 -27.75 0.96 -13.65
N SER A 358 -28.23 0.36 -14.76
CA SER A 358 -27.63 0.61 -16.09
C SER A 358 -27.78 2.06 -16.56
N CYS A 359 -28.83 2.75 -16.09
CA CYS A 359 -29.12 4.13 -16.45
C CYS A 359 -28.85 5.12 -15.30
N HIS A 360 -29.14 4.76 -14.04
CA HIS A 360 -29.00 5.67 -12.90
C HIS A 360 -27.66 5.54 -12.15
N MET A 361 -26.88 4.49 -12.41
CA MET A 361 -25.57 4.26 -11.77
C MET A 361 -24.54 3.84 -12.84
N PRO A 362 -24.29 4.69 -13.87
CA PRO A 362 -23.42 4.34 -14.99
C PRO A 362 -22.00 3.97 -14.52
N ARG A 363 -21.33 3.11 -15.28
CA ARG A 363 -19.93 2.74 -15.01
C ARG A 363 -18.97 3.70 -15.72
N SER A 364 -18.23 4.48 -14.95
CA SER A 364 -17.10 5.30 -15.43
C SER A 364 -15.78 4.53 -15.32
N SER A 365 -14.81 4.88 -16.15
CA SER A 365 -13.41 4.47 -15.97
C SER A 365 -12.79 5.19 -14.78
N THR A 366 -12.03 4.47 -13.98
CA THR A 366 -11.19 5.02 -12.90
C THR A 366 -9.95 5.73 -13.44
N THR A 367 -9.44 6.73 -12.71
CA THR A 367 -8.22 7.49 -13.05
C THR A 367 -6.99 7.09 -12.22
N ASP A 368 -7.23 6.39 -11.12
CA ASP A 368 -6.29 5.93 -10.10
C ASP A 368 -5.91 4.45 -10.29
N ILE A 369 -6.90 3.57 -10.42
CA ILE A 369 -6.72 2.16 -10.78
C ILE A 369 -6.91 2.02 -12.29
N ALA A 370 -5.83 1.71 -13.02
CA ALA A 370 -5.94 1.43 -14.44
C ALA A 370 -6.81 0.21 -14.71
N HIS A 371 -7.56 0.27 -15.81
CA HIS A 371 -8.36 -0.82 -16.39
C HIS A 371 -9.62 -1.24 -15.59
N GLU A 372 -9.85 -0.63 -14.43
CA GLU A 372 -11.06 -0.82 -13.62
C GLU A 372 -12.21 0.14 -14.02
N GLN A 373 -13.42 -0.08 -13.49
CA GLN A 373 -14.57 0.83 -13.64
C GLN A 373 -15.37 0.94 -12.35
N VAL A 374 -15.76 2.15 -11.96
CA VAL A 374 -16.65 2.40 -10.81
C VAL A 374 -18.07 2.65 -11.28
N THR A 375 -19.01 1.97 -10.63
CA THR A 375 -20.45 2.25 -10.67
C THR A 375 -20.72 3.57 -9.94
N ASP A 376 -21.29 4.58 -10.59
CA ASP A 376 -21.56 5.88 -9.95
C ASP A 376 -22.63 5.76 -8.84
N HIS A 377 -22.24 6.08 -7.61
CA HIS A 377 -23.13 6.06 -6.44
C HIS A 377 -23.90 7.37 -6.22
N ARG A 378 -23.77 8.35 -7.13
CA ARG A 378 -24.57 9.58 -7.13
C ARG A 378 -26.04 9.36 -7.54
N ILE A 379 -26.38 8.18 -8.09
CA ILE A 379 -27.75 7.71 -8.38
C ILE A 379 -28.55 8.79 -9.16
N GLN A 380 -28.11 9.06 -10.38
CA GLN A 380 -28.67 10.06 -11.28
C GLN A 380 -28.53 9.61 -12.74
N LEU A 381 -29.38 10.10 -13.63
CA LEU A 381 -29.13 9.93 -15.06
C LEU A 381 -27.84 10.68 -15.44
N PRO A 382 -27.07 10.19 -16.44
CA PRO A 382 -25.92 10.93 -16.94
C PRO A 382 -26.38 12.28 -17.47
N ALA A 383 -25.87 13.37 -16.89
CA ALA A 383 -26.00 14.67 -17.52
C ALA A 383 -25.29 14.63 -18.89
N VAL A 384 -25.85 15.31 -19.90
CA VAL A 384 -25.08 15.68 -21.09
C VAL A 384 -23.81 16.39 -20.59
N ALA A 385 -22.66 16.08 -21.19
CA ALA A 385 -21.36 16.59 -20.77
C ALA A 385 -21.24 18.11 -20.99
N VAL A 386 -21.84 18.89 -20.08
CA VAL A 386 -21.52 20.30 -19.89
C VAL A 386 -20.03 20.39 -19.61
N ALA A 387 -19.33 21.28 -20.30
CA ALA A 387 -17.89 21.48 -20.11
C ALA A 387 -17.60 21.62 -18.61
N ALA A 388 -16.67 20.79 -18.10
CA ALA A 388 -16.42 20.70 -16.68
C ALA A 388 -16.10 22.10 -16.12
N ALA A 389 -16.90 22.56 -15.15
CA ALA A 389 -16.63 23.80 -14.44
C ALA A 389 -15.19 23.75 -13.92
N PRO A 390 -14.42 24.84 -14.02
CA PRO A 390 -12.99 24.84 -13.69
C PRO A 390 -12.80 24.27 -12.29
N ARG A 391 -12.16 23.09 -12.21
CA ARG A 391 -11.98 22.35 -10.96
C ARG A 391 -11.31 23.26 -9.95
N SER A 392 -12.00 23.57 -8.86
CA SER A 392 -11.40 24.39 -7.82
C SER A 392 -10.18 23.66 -7.26
N ASP A 393 -9.08 24.40 -7.09
CA ASP A 393 -7.92 23.93 -6.35
C ASP A 393 -8.10 24.14 -4.83
N ALA A 394 -9.26 24.62 -4.37
CA ALA A 394 -9.58 24.65 -2.94
C ALA A 394 -9.95 23.24 -2.46
N LEU A 395 -9.33 22.78 -1.37
CA LEU A 395 -9.74 21.57 -0.66
C LEU A 395 -10.84 21.87 0.35
N VAL A 396 -11.75 20.91 0.52
CA VAL A 396 -12.77 20.87 1.57
C VAL A 396 -12.75 19.50 2.24
N ALA A 397 -12.82 19.47 3.58
CA ALA A 397 -12.95 18.22 4.32
C ALA A 397 -14.34 17.60 4.10
N LEU A 398 -14.37 16.27 4.06
CA LEU A 398 -15.60 15.49 4.11
C LEU A 398 -16.05 15.34 5.58
N HIS A 399 -17.36 15.49 5.81
CA HIS A 399 -17.98 15.56 7.14
C HIS A 399 -17.60 16.83 7.95
N GLU A 400 -18.42 17.19 8.94
CA GLU A 400 -18.27 18.42 9.74
C GLU A 400 -17.22 18.28 10.86
N ALA A 401 -16.04 17.79 10.48
CA ALA A 401 -14.91 17.66 11.40
C ALA A 401 -14.23 19.01 11.62
N LYS A 402 -13.73 19.27 12.85
CA LYS A 402 -12.78 20.39 13.06
C LYS A 402 -11.52 20.09 12.25
N VAL A 403 -11.18 21.02 11.37
CA VAL A 403 -9.93 21.08 10.59
C VAL A 403 -9.09 22.21 11.18
N SER A 404 -7.84 21.93 11.50
CA SER A 404 -6.83 22.93 11.89
C SER A 404 -6.05 23.45 10.67
N ASP A 405 -5.29 24.53 10.86
CA ASP A 405 -4.34 24.99 9.86
C ASP A 405 -3.24 23.93 9.59
N ARG A 406 -2.86 23.12 10.60
CA ARG A 406 -1.98 21.93 10.44
C ARG A 406 -2.59 20.90 9.49
N ASP A 407 -3.83 20.49 9.77
CA ASP A 407 -4.56 19.52 8.96
C ASP A 407 -4.71 19.97 7.49
N MET A 408 -5.07 21.24 7.27
CA MET A 408 -5.25 21.79 5.91
C MET A 408 -3.90 22.08 5.23
N GLY A 409 -2.87 22.46 5.99
CA GLY A 409 -1.51 22.71 5.50
C GLY A 409 -0.89 21.45 4.93
N LEU A 410 -0.89 20.35 5.69
CA LEU A 410 -0.45 19.03 5.23
C LEU A 410 -1.26 18.55 4.02
N ALA A 411 -2.57 18.84 4.00
CA ALA A 411 -3.42 18.47 2.87
C ALA A 411 -3.04 19.18 1.56
N TYR A 412 -2.54 20.42 1.63
CA TYR A 412 -1.95 21.10 0.48
C TYR A 412 -0.49 20.69 0.21
N ALA A 413 0.29 20.31 1.22
CA ALA A 413 1.66 19.84 1.04
C ALA A 413 1.72 18.57 0.17
N GLN A 414 0.82 17.60 0.40
CA GLN A 414 0.63 16.42 -0.45
C GLN A 414 0.21 16.72 -1.91
N LEU A 415 -0.21 17.95 -2.23
CA LEU A 415 -0.42 18.39 -3.62
C LEU A 415 0.82 19.12 -4.17
N ALA A 416 1.56 19.83 -3.31
CA ALA A 416 2.79 20.54 -3.65
C ALA A 416 3.92 19.58 -4.09
N THR A 417 4.03 18.40 -3.48
CA THR A 417 4.97 17.33 -3.88
C THR A 417 4.76 16.84 -5.32
N HIS A 418 3.57 17.05 -5.89
CA HIS A 418 3.25 16.77 -7.30
C HIS A 418 3.40 17.99 -8.22
N GLY A 419 4.03 19.07 -7.75
CA GLY A 419 4.33 20.28 -8.54
C GLY A 419 3.26 21.38 -8.52
N ASP A 420 2.24 21.29 -7.66
CA ASP A 420 1.24 22.34 -7.51
C ASP A 420 1.79 23.52 -6.68
N GLU A 421 2.36 24.52 -7.36
CA GLU A 421 2.85 25.74 -6.69
C GLU A 421 1.77 26.52 -5.92
N GLN A 422 0.49 26.43 -6.32
CA GLN A 422 -0.58 27.11 -5.59
C GLN A 422 -0.88 26.38 -4.28
N ALA A 423 -0.85 25.05 -4.29
CA ALA A 423 -0.90 24.27 -3.08
C ALA A 423 0.34 24.55 -2.19
N ALA A 424 1.55 24.57 -2.75
CA ALA A 424 2.77 24.90 -2.00
C ALA A 424 2.67 26.23 -1.24
N ARG A 425 2.22 27.29 -1.91
CA ARG A 425 2.04 28.62 -1.29
C ARG A 425 0.92 28.67 -0.24
N ARG A 426 -0.08 27.76 -0.30
CA ARG A 426 -1.11 27.62 0.74
C ARG A 426 -0.63 26.77 1.92
N ALA A 427 0.02 25.65 1.63
CA ALA A 427 0.63 24.75 2.61
C ALA A 427 1.57 25.52 3.53
N TYR A 428 2.55 26.24 2.97
CA TYR A 428 3.53 27.02 3.73
C TYR A 428 2.86 28.00 4.69
N LYS A 429 1.88 28.79 4.21
CA LYS A 429 1.16 29.75 5.05
C LYS A 429 0.40 29.07 6.20
N LEU A 430 -0.19 27.90 5.95
CA LEU A 430 -1.01 27.18 6.92
C LEU A 430 -0.15 26.43 7.95
N LEU A 431 0.92 25.76 7.54
CA LEU A 431 1.85 25.10 8.44
C LEU A 431 2.55 26.11 9.36
N LEU A 432 3.04 27.22 8.82
CA LEU A 432 3.61 28.32 9.59
C LEU A 432 2.59 28.98 10.56
N SER A 433 1.31 29.05 10.18
CA SER A 433 0.21 29.53 11.05
C SER A 433 -0.04 28.57 12.21
N ALA A 434 0.01 27.27 11.96
CA ALA A 434 -0.16 26.23 12.98
C ALA A 434 1.03 26.17 13.95
N GLU A 435 2.26 26.21 13.43
CA GLU A 435 3.50 26.23 14.22
C GLU A 435 3.52 27.43 15.21
N GLN A 436 3.10 28.61 14.75
CA GLN A 436 2.97 29.80 15.60
C GLN A 436 1.82 29.75 16.61
N ALA A 437 0.81 28.89 16.39
CA ALA A 437 -0.33 28.73 17.28
C ALA A 437 -0.08 27.72 18.40
N GLU A 438 0.61 26.61 18.10
CA GLU A 438 0.95 25.54 19.05
C GLU A 438 2.47 25.24 18.99
N PRO A 439 3.35 26.19 19.36
CA PRO A 439 4.79 26.07 19.17
C PRO A 439 5.44 24.99 20.03
N GLY A 440 5.91 23.92 19.39
CA GLY A 440 6.62 22.82 20.04
C GLY A 440 7.09 21.75 19.06
N GLU A 441 8.27 21.19 19.32
CA GLU A 441 8.97 20.19 18.49
C GLU A 441 8.34 18.79 18.65
N THR A 442 7.03 18.65 18.43
CA THR A 442 6.25 17.41 18.62
C THR A 442 5.42 16.98 17.40
N ASP A 443 5.59 17.67 16.27
CA ASP A 443 4.87 17.40 15.02
C ASP A 443 5.85 17.24 13.85
N HIS A 444 6.45 16.05 13.72
CA HIS A 444 7.44 15.80 12.67
C HIS A 444 6.82 15.96 11.26
N GLU A 445 5.57 15.54 11.03
CA GLU A 445 4.88 15.73 9.74
C GLU A 445 4.82 17.21 9.35
N LEU A 446 4.48 18.10 10.30
CA LEU A 446 4.41 19.55 10.06
C LEU A 446 5.79 20.12 9.71
N HIS A 447 6.81 19.83 10.52
CA HIS A 447 8.15 20.38 10.35
C HIS A 447 8.83 19.84 9.08
N THR A 448 8.68 18.56 8.76
CA THR A 448 9.22 17.95 7.54
C THR A 448 8.64 18.58 6.27
N GLU A 449 7.32 18.81 6.22
CA GLU A 449 6.68 19.47 5.08
C GLU A 449 6.98 20.98 5.03
N LEU A 450 7.08 21.66 6.18
CA LEU A 450 7.44 23.08 6.26
C LEU A 450 8.88 23.30 5.75
N GLY A 451 9.84 22.51 6.23
CA GLY A 451 11.23 22.53 5.76
C GLY A 451 11.38 22.19 4.27
N PHE A 452 10.58 21.24 3.76
CA PHE A 452 10.56 20.94 2.32
C PHE A 452 10.08 22.14 1.49
N LEU A 453 9.00 22.80 1.90
CA LEU A 453 8.47 23.99 1.23
C LEU A 453 9.46 25.17 1.28
N GLU A 454 10.15 25.36 2.40
CA GLU A 454 11.20 26.37 2.54
C GLU A 454 12.43 26.07 1.67
N GLN A 455 12.85 24.81 1.60
CA GLN A 455 13.92 24.36 0.71
C GLN A 455 13.58 24.58 -0.77
N LEU A 456 12.32 24.35 -1.18
CA LEU A 456 11.82 24.70 -2.52
C LEU A 456 11.84 26.21 -2.78
N MET A 457 11.63 27.04 -1.76
CA MET A 457 11.76 28.51 -1.84
C MET A 457 13.21 29.00 -1.71
N GLY A 458 14.19 28.11 -1.55
CA GLY A 458 15.61 28.47 -1.36
C GLY A 458 15.96 29.01 0.03
N GLN A 459 15.07 28.88 1.01
CA GLN A 459 15.22 29.39 2.38
C GLN A 459 15.99 28.39 3.26
N THR A 460 17.16 27.96 2.77
CA THR A 460 17.93 26.80 3.28
C THR A 460 18.18 26.78 4.79
N ALA A 461 18.40 27.94 5.41
CA ALA A 461 18.66 28.03 6.86
C ALA A 461 17.40 27.85 7.72
N ALA A 462 16.23 28.23 7.21
CA ALA A 462 14.95 27.97 7.86
C ALA A 462 14.63 26.47 7.72
N ALA A 463 14.74 25.92 6.50
CA ALA A 463 14.56 24.50 6.24
C ALA A 463 15.48 23.59 7.09
N GLN A 464 16.73 24.00 7.32
CA GLN A 464 17.65 23.29 8.22
C GLN A 464 17.16 23.27 9.68
N THR A 465 16.52 24.35 10.13
CA THR A 465 15.91 24.46 11.46
C THR A 465 14.67 23.56 11.56
N GLU A 466 13.81 23.57 10.54
CA GLU A 466 12.61 22.73 10.47
C GLU A 466 12.94 21.24 10.50
N TYR A 467 13.85 20.76 9.66
CA TYR A 467 14.26 19.35 9.72
C TYR A 467 14.92 18.99 11.05
N GLN A 468 15.60 19.92 11.72
CA GLN A 468 16.11 19.70 13.08
C GLN A 468 15.02 19.65 14.14
N ALA A 469 13.88 20.33 13.97
CA ALA A 469 12.71 20.19 14.82
C ALA A 469 11.99 18.86 14.55
N ALA A 470 11.81 18.48 13.29
CA ALA A 470 11.25 17.20 12.88
C ALA A 470 12.02 16.01 13.50
N LEU A 471 13.36 16.02 13.44
CA LEU A 471 14.22 14.95 13.97
C LEU A 471 14.34 14.91 15.50
N LYS A 472 13.76 15.88 16.21
CA LYS A 472 13.54 15.82 17.68
C LYS A 472 12.16 15.27 18.02
N ALA A 473 11.17 15.53 17.16
CA ALA A 473 9.82 14.98 17.27
C ALA A 473 9.78 13.48 16.92
N ASP A 474 10.44 13.08 15.83
CA ASP A 474 10.68 11.69 15.46
C ASP A 474 12.09 11.51 14.86
N SER A 475 12.93 10.72 15.53
CA SER A 475 14.31 10.43 15.08
C SER A 475 14.40 9.55 13.84
N PHE A 476 13.27 9.00 13.35
CA PHE A 476 13.18 8.15 12.18
C PHE A 476 12.49 8.82 10.97
N ASP A 477 12.30 10.15 10.97
CA ASP A 477 11.82 10.85 9.78
C ASP A 477 12.87 10.84 8.65
N ALA A 478 12.84 9.79 7.84
CA ALA A 478 13.77 9.53 6.75
C ALA A 478 13.73 10.59 5.63
N VAL A 479 12.70 11.45 5.61
CA VAL A 479 12.59 12.58 4.67
C VAL A 479 13.31 13.80 5.22
N ALA A 480 13.13 14.11 6.51
CA ALA A 480 13.90 15.13 7.20
C ALA A 480 15.40 14.78 7.24
N GLU A 481 15.78 13.55 7.58
CA GLU A 481 17.18 13.11 7.55
C GLU A 481 17.79 13.25 6.14
N GLY A 482 17.09 12.75 5.12
CA GLY A 482 17.56 12.75 3.73
C GLY A 482 17.75 14.15 3.15
N ASN A 483 16.88 15.10 3.50
CA ASN A 483 16.96 16.50 3.07
C ASN A 483 17.95 17.32 3.91
N LEU A 484 17.98 17.15 5.23
CA LEU A 484 18.95 17.81 6.11
C LEU A 484 20.38 17.44 5.72
N ALA A 485 20.63 16.16 5.45
CA ALA A 485 21.92 15.69 4.94
C ALA A 485 22.34 16.36 3.62
N LEU A 486 21.38 16.63 2.72
CA LEU A 486 21.64 17.37 1.48
C LEU A 486 21.99 18.85 1.74
N ILE A 487 21.42 19.46 2.77
CA ILE A 487 21.78 20.81 3.22
C ILE A 487 23.17 20.81 3.86
N ASP A 488 23.43 19.92 4.81
CA ASP A 488 24.72 19.81 5.51
C ASP A 488 25.87 19.53 4.52
N ALA A 489 25.67 18.65 3.56
CA ALA A 489 26.66 18.36 2.50
C ALA A 489 26.94 19.58 1.61
N ARG A 490 25.93 20.41 1.30
CA ARG A 490 26.09 21.67 0.55
C ARG A 490 26.80 22.74 1.38
N ASN A 491 26.64 22.70 2.70
CA ASN A 491 27.35 23.54 3.67
C ASN A 491 28.76 23.00 4.00
N HIS A 492 29.21 21.94 3.34
CA HIS A 492 30.47 21.22 3.57
C HIS A 492 30.60 20.47 4.92
N ASP A 493 29.52 20.32 5.70
CA ASP A 493 29.47 19.39 6.84
C ASP A 493 29.18 17.96 6.37
N LEU A 494 30.18 17.38 5.68
CA LEU A 494 30.15 15.98 5.25
C LEU A 494 29.99 14.98 6.42
N PRO A 495 30.59 15.19 7.61
CA PRO A 495 30.34 14.32 8.77
C PRO A 495 28.87 14.24 9.20
N SER A 496 28.15 15.37 9.28
CA SER A 496 26.71 15.36 9.61
C SER A 496 25.88 14.73 8.50
N ALA A 497 26.18 15.06 7.23
CA ALA A 497 25.48 14.49 6.08
C ALA A 497 25.62 12.98 5.96
N LEU A 498 26.84 12.43 6.14
CA LEU A 498 27.09 10.99 6.17
C LEU A 498 26.25 10.30 7.24
N ARG A 499 26.28 10.81 8.48
CA ARG A 499 25.53 10.25 9.62
C ARG A 499 24.02 10.18 9.33
N LEU A 500 23.47 11.24 8.76
CA LEU A 500 22.03 11.35 8.46
C LEU A 500 21.61 10.45 7.30
N TRP A 501 22.33 10.40 6.17
CA TRP A 501 22.02 9.45 5.10
C TRP A 501 22.27 7.99 5.50
N GLN A 502 23.27 7.72 6.34
CA GLN A 502 23.52 6.38 6.89
C GLN A 502 22.40 5.91 7.80
N SER A 503 21.85 6.81 8.63
CA SER A 503 20.66 6.55 9.44
C SER A 503 19.45 6.27 8.53
N ALA A 504 19.06 7.24 7.69
CA ALA A 504 17.90 7.16 6.81
C ALA A 504 17.87 5.90 5.94
N PHE A 505 19.00 5.49 5.36
CA PHE A 505 19.07 4.31 4.50
C PHE A 505 19.36 2.99 5.25
N ALA A 506 19.68 3.06 6.55
CA ALA A 506 19.67 1.89 7.42
C ALA A 506 18.23 1.48 7.78
N HIS A 507 17.36 2.45 8.08
CA HIS A 507 15.99 2.19 8.54
C HIS A 507 14.88 2.34 7.47
N ASP A 508 14.98 3.21 6.47
CA ASP A 508 14.07 3.22 5.31
C ASP A 508 14.84 2.89 4.01
N PRO A 509 14.93 1.61 3.61
CA PRO A 509 15.54 1.21 2.35
C PRO A 509 14.74 1.63 1.09
N THR A 510 13.57 2.26 1.23
CA THR A 510 12.90 2.92 0.09
C THR A 510 13.53 4.27 -0.27
N GLN A 511 14.31 4.87 0.64
CA GLN A 511 15.04 6.11 0.43
C GLN A 511 16.32 5.88 -0.40
N LEU A 512 16.18 5.31 -1.60
CA LEU A 512 17.30 4.96 -2.49
C LEU A 512 18.25 6.13 -2.71
N ALA A 513 17.73 7.35 -2.91
CA ALA A 513 18.52 8.56 -3.09
C ALA A 513 19.43 8.91 -1.90
N ALA A 514 19.07 8.53 -0.66
CA ALA A 514 19.94 8.67 0.50
C ALA A 514 21.13 7.70 0.40
N GLY A 515 20.88 6.43 0.07
CA GLY A 515 21.93 5.44 -0.18
C GLY A 515 22.86 5.79 -1.36
N GLU A 516 22.32 6.34 -2.45
CA GLU A 516 23.12 6.84 -3.57
C GLU A 516 24.04 8.00 -3.17
N ASN A 517 23.51 8.99 -2.45
CA ASN A 517 24.26 10.18 -2.05
C ASN A 517 25.30 9.85 -0.96
N LEU A 518 24.97 8.93 -0.04
CA LEU A 518 25.91 8.34 0.90
C LEU A 518 27.10 7.71 0.15
N ALA A 519 26.86 6.79 -0.78
CA ALA A 519 27.93 6.14 -1.55
C ALA A 519 28.74 7.12 -2.42
N GLU A 520 28.10 8.17 -2.94
CA GLU A 520 28.76 9.24 -3.69
C GLU A 520 29.79 10.00 -2.81
N VAL A 521 29.41 10.34 -1.57
CA VAL A 521 30.26 11.07 -0.61
C VAL A 521 31.29 10.15 0.07
N GLU A 522 30.93 8.93 0.44
CA GLU A 522 31.87 7.90 0.92
C GLU A 522 33.02 7.73 -0.09
N CYS A 523 32.69 7.60 -1.39
CA CYS A 523 33.70 7.51 -2.45
C CYS A 523 34.53 8.81 -2.58
N GLY A 524 33.90 9.99 -2.47
CA GLY A 524 34.61 11.28 -2.49
C GLY A 524 35.57 11.50 -1.32
N LEU A 525 35.34 10.81 -0.19
CA LEU A 525 36.20 10.81 1.00
C LEU A 525 37.23 9.66 1.00
N GLY A 526 37.36 8.94 -0.11
CA GLY A 526 38.27 7.79 -0.24
C GLY A 526 37.81 6.49 0.43
N GLN A 527 36.58 6.45 0.95
CA GLN A 527 36.01 5.30 1.68
C GLN A 527 35.45 4.25 0.71
N ARG A 528 36.30 3.81 -0.23
CA ARG A 528 35.93 2.95 -1.37
C ARG A 528 35.08 1.73 -1.01
N GLU A 529 35.47 1.00 0.03
CA GLU A 529 34.79 -0.24 0.42
C GLU A 529 33.45 0.03 1.13
N ALA A 530 33.30 1.17 1.80
CA ALA A 530 32.03 1.63 2.36
C ALA A 530 31.05 1.98 1.23
N ALA A 531 31.49 2.82 0.27
CA ALA A 531 30.72 3.17 -0.91
C ALA A 531 30.24 1.92 -1.69
N LEU A 532 31.10 0.90 -1.84
CA LEU A 532 30.71 -0.36 -2.48
C LEU A 532 29.67 -1.13 -1.67
N ALA A 533 29.82 -1.24 -0.35
CA ALA A 533 28.85 -1.90 0.52
C ALA A 533 27.48 -1.18 0.55
N THR A 534 27.48 0.15 0.59
CA THR A 534 26.27 0.98 0.46
C THR A 534 25.57 0.72 -0.87
N LEU A 535 26.32 0.66 -1.98
CA LEU A 535 25.77 0.36 -3.31
C LEU A 535 25.27 -1.09 -3.43
N ASP A 536 25.94 -2.07 -2.82
CA ASP A 536 25.43 -3.44 -2.74
C ASP A 536 24.13 -3.52 -1.90
N ARG A 537 23.93 -2.64 -0.90
CA ARG A 537 22.64 -2.47 -0.20
C ARG A 537 21.58 -1.78 -1.06
N VAL A 538 21.91 -0.73 -1.81
CA VAL A 538 20.97 -0.10 -2.78
C VAL A 538 20.50 -1.13 -3.82
N LEU A 539 21.43 -1.88 -4.41
CA LEU A 539 21.13 -2.90 -5.43
C LEU A 539 20.50 -4.18 -4.85
N LEU A 540 20.51 -4.37 -3.53
CA LEU A 540 19.73 -5.43 -2.88
C LEU A 540 18.22 -5.13 -2.94
N PHE A 541 17.81 -3.87 -2.72
CA PHE A 541 16.40 -3.45 -2.74
C PHE A 541 15.92 -2.97 -4.11
N SER A 542 16.79 -2.28 -4.87
CA SER A 542 16.52 -1.81 -6.24
C SER A 542 17.55 -2.39 -7.22
N PRO A 543 17.45 -3.68 -7.61
CA PRO A 543 18.46 -4.36 -8.42
C PRO A 543 18.57 -3.86 -9.87
N ASP A 544 17.64 -3.03 -10.33
CA ASP A 544 17.69 -2.35 -11.64
C ASP A 544 18.01 -0.85 -11.54
N ASP A 545 18.47 -0.37 -10.37
CA ASP A 545 18.89 1.02 -10.22
C ASP A 545 20.13 1.33 -11.07
N GLN A 546 19.96 2.21 -12.05
CA GLN A 546 21.01 2.49 -13.03
C GLN A 546 22.09 3.46 -12.51
N ARG A 547 21.78 4.38 -11.59
CA ARG A 547 22.79 5.29 -11.02
C ARG A 547 23.66 4.51 -10.04
N ALA A 548 23.08 3.68 -9.19
CA ALA A 548 23.83 2.77 -8.32
C ALA A 548 24.67 1.74 -9.12
N ARG A 549 24.11 1.11 -10.16
CA ARG A 549 24.85 0.21 -11.08
C ARG A 549 26.06 0.89 -11.72
N LEU A 550 25.86 2.08 -12.30
CA LEU A 550 26.93 2.81 -12.99
C LEU A 550 28.01 3.27 -12.01
N LEU A 551 27.64 3.79 -10.84
CA LEU A 551 28.58 4.21 -9.80
C LEU A 551 29.39 3.01 -9.28
N GLN A 552 28.73 1.89 -8.96
CA GLN A 552 29.40 0.68 -8.49
C GLN A 552 30.37 0.12 -9.54
N SER A 553 29.95 0.09 -10.81
CA SER A 553 30.79 -0.34 -11.93
C SER A 553 32.02 0.57 -12.10
N ALA A 554 31.86 1.89 -12.01
CA ALA A 554 32.96 2.85 -12.08
C ALA A 554 33.97 2.69 -10.93
N ILE A 555 33.51 2.37 -9.71
CA ILE A 555 34.37 2.17 -8.54
C ILE A 555 35.09 0.80 -8.59
N ARG A 556 34.40 -0.26 -9.04
CA ARG A 556 35.00 -1.60 -9.21
C ARG A 556 36.02 -1.64 -10.35
N SER A 557 35.80 -0.90 -11.44
CA SER A 557 36.73 -0.77 -12.58
C SER A 557 37.85 0.26 -12.39
N GLY A 558 37.79 1.10 -11.36
CA GLY A 558 38.77 2.16 -11.09
C GLY A 558 38.57 3.45 -11.90
N VAL A 559 37.52 3.53 -12.74
CA VAL A 559 37.15 4.74 -13.49
C VAL A 559 36.75 5.89 -12.54
N LYS A 560 36.08 5.58 -11.43
CA LYS A 560 35.95 6.47 -10.26
C LYS A 560 36.83 5.90 -9.15
N PRO A 561 38.07 6.38 -8.95
CA PRO A 561 39.04 5.70 -8.08
C PRO A 561 38.73 5.77 -6.58
N CYS A 562 37.76 6.61 -6.18
CA CYS A 562 37.53 7.01 -4.79
C CYS A 562 38.83 7.48 -4.10
N ALA A 563 39.33 8.63 -4.55
CA ALA A 563 40.42 9.33 -3.89
C ALA A 563 39.84 10.46 -3.05
N ALA A 564 40.37 10.68 -1.84
CA ALA A 564 40.08 11.89 -1.08
C ALA A 564 40.67 13.11 -1.80
N HIS A 565 39.90 14.19 -1.84
CA HIS A 565 40.23 15.47 -2.48
C HIS A 565 40.47 16.59 -1.45
#